data_AF-A0A6G2DG77-F1
#
_entry.id   AF-A0A6G2DG77-F1
#
_cell.length_a   1.000
_cell.length_b   1.000
_cell.length_c   1.000
_cell.angle_alpha   90.00
_cell.angle_beta   90.00
_cell.angle_gamma   90.00
#
_symmetry.space_group_name_H-M   'P 1'
#
loop_
_entity.id
_entity.type
_entity.pdbx_description
1 polymer ?
#
loop_
_entity_poly.entity_id
_entity_poly.type
_entity_poly.pdbx_seq_one_letter_code
_entity_poly.pdbx_strand_id
1 'polypeptide(L)'
;PVYDELYRHKDEKKDDAKDEKEVIKKLELRNISSVELYSKDGNKYRHVTSLASLPSNAENYFMKVKSENFKDVMLPVTSITNDT
;
A
#
# COMPACT_ATOMS: atom_id res chain seq x y z
N PRO A 1 27.64 -26.66 -45.25
CA PRO A 1 26.89 -27.70 -44.50
C PRO A 1 27.36 -27.69 -43.04
N VAL A 2 26.70 -27.02 -42.10
CA VAL A 2 25.42 -27.37 -41.43
C VAL A 2 25.34 -28.85 -41.09
N TYR A 3 25.16 -29.12 -39.78
CA TYR A 3 24.97 -30.40 -39.08
C TYR A 3 26.23 -31.13 -38.58
N ASP A 4 26.64 -30.80 -37.34
CA ASP A 4 26.92 -31.85 -36.32
C ASP A 4 26.99 -31.31 -34.86
N GLU A 5 26.38 -30.16 -34.57
CA GLU A 5 26.29 -29.59 -33.21
C GLU A 5 25.12 -30.15 -32.38
N LEU A 6 24.43 -31.20 -32.86
CA LEU A 6 23.16 -31.65 -32.29
C LEU A 6 23.25 -32.85 -31.32
N TYR A 7 24.43 -33.44 -31.06
CA TYR A 7 24.48 -34.75 -30.36
C TYR A 7 25.53 -34.92 -29.25
N ARG A 8 25.93 -33.86 -28.55
CA ARG A 8 26.61 -34.01 -27.25
C ARG A 8 26.13 -32.99 -26.22
N HIS A 9 25.08 -33.36 -25.49
CA HIS A 9 25.10 -33.50 -24.03
C HIS A 9 23.69 -33.90 -23.55
N LYS A 10 23.46 -35.22 -23.54
CA LYS A 10 22.60 -35.85 -22.54
C LYS A 10 23.38 -35.74 -21.23
N ASP A 11 22.93 -34.88 -20.32
CA ASP A 11 22.99 -35.13 -18.89
C ASP A 11 21.84 -34.36 -18.25
N GLU A 12 20.85 -35.15 -17.84
CA GLU A 12 19.66 -34.77 -17.11
C GLU A 12 20.04 -33.89 -15.90
N LYS A 13 19.69 -32.60 -15.93
CA LYS A 13 19.47 -31.83 -14.71
C LYS A 13 17.97 -31.74 -14.44
N LYS A 14 17.55 -32.70 -13.64
CA LYS A 14 16.32 -32.70 -12.86
C LYS A 14 16.23 -31.43 -11.99
N ASP A 15 14.99 -30.97 -11.88
CA ASP A 15 14.43 -30.25 -10.73
C ASP A 15 15.00 -28.87 -10.38
N ASP A 16 14.78 -27.88 -11.27
CA ASP A 16 14.75 -26.46 -10.89
C ASP A 16 13.36 -25.87 -11.17
N ALA A 17 12.29 -26.53 -10.72
CA ALA A 17 11.03 -25.85 -10.47
C ALA A 17 11.25 -24.96 -9.25
N LYS A 18 11.87 -23.81 -9.49
CA LYS A 18 12.02 -22.72 -8.54
C LYS A 18 10.62 -22.40 -8.05
N ASP A 19 10.36 -22.71 -6.80
CA ASP A 19 9.22 -22.24 -6.04
C ASP A 19 9.35 -20.70 -6.01
N GLU A 20 8.87 -20.05 -7.07
CA GLU A 20 8.77 -18.61 -7.18
C GLU A 20 7.73 -18.18 -6.14
N LYS A 21 8.16 -18.09 -4.87
CA LYS A 21 7.38 -17.47 -3.81
C LYS A 21 6.94 -16.11 -4.36
N GLU A 22 5.65 -15.98 -4.65
CA GLU A 22 5.09 -14.73 -5.16
C GLU A 22 5.56 -13.59 -4.29
N VAL A 23 6.42 -12.73 -4.85
CA VAL A 23 6.95 -11.58 -4.11
C VAL A 23 5.84 -10.54 -4.07
N ILE A 24 5.04 -10.57 -3.00
CA ILE A 24 3.94 -9.62 -2.79
C ILE A 24 4.55 -8.24 -2.45
N LYS A 25 4.58 -7.35 -3.44
CA LYS A 25 5.02 -5.96 -3.27
C LYS A 25 3.88 -5.14 -2.65
N LYS A 26 3.95 -4.88 -1.34
CA LYS A 26 3.04 -3.99 -0.62
C LYS A 26 3.69 -2.63 -0.38
N LEU A 27 2.85 -1.59 -0.38
CA LEU A 27 3.26 -0.26 0.10
C LEU A 27 3.16 -0.21 1.62
N GLU A 28 4.10 0.49 2.24
CA GLU A 28 4.16 0.67 3.69
C GLU A 28 4.47 2.12 4.03
N LEU A 29 3.95 2.59 5.17
CA LEU A 29 4.23 3.92 5.72
C LEU A 29 5.30 3.75 6.80
N ARG A 30 6.40 4.51 6.70
CA ARG A 30 7.53 4.46 7.64
C ARG A 30 7.82 5.85 8.19
N ASN A 31 8.36 5.91 9.41
CA ASN A 31 8.78 7.15 10.08
C ASN A 31 7.65 8.19 10.15
N ILE A 32 6.46 7.74 10.60
CA ILE A 32 5.28 8.60 10.75
C ILE A 32 5.54 9.56 11.91
N SER A 33 5.46 10.85 11.66
CA SER A 33 5.64 11.90 12.68
C SER A 33 4.31 12.27 13.34
N SER A 34 3.24 12.37 12.55
CA SER A 34 1.90 12.67 13.07
C SER A 34 0.80 12.22 12.10
N VAL A 35 -0.41 12.13 12.63
CA VAL A 35 -1.62 11.85 11.86
C VAL A 35 -2.69 12.89 12.17
N GLU A 36 -3.36 13.39 11.13
CA GLU A 36 -4.39 14.43 11.23
C GLU A 36 -5.62 14.02 10.42
N LEU A 37 -6.82 14.25 10.96
CA LEU A 37 -8.07 13.94 10.27
C LEU A 37 -8.56 15.18 9.52
N TYR A 38 -8.91 15.03 8.25
CA TYR A 38 -9.51 16.07 7.43
C TYR A 38 -10.87 15.65 6.91
N SER A 39 -11.81 16.59 6.83
CA SER A 39 -13.06 16.41 6.08
C SER A 39 -12.97 17.12 4.73
N LYS A 40 -13.64 16.58 3.72
CA LYS A 40 -13.74 17.10 2.37
C LYS A 40 -15.18 17.50 2.09
N ASP A 41 -15.36 18.77 1.70
CA ASP A 41 -16.63 19.33 1.25
C ASP A 41 -16.41 19.97 -0.12
N GLY A 42 -16.92 19.32 -1.17
CA GLY A 42 -16.59 19.62 -2.56
C GLY A 42 -15.08 19.55 -2.82
N ASN A 43 -14.46 20.70 -3.08
CA ASN A 43 -13.01 20.82 -3.35
C ASN A 43 -12.19 21.31 -2.15
N LYS A 44 -12.81 21.51 -0.98
CA LYS A 44 -12.13 22.06 0.19
C LYS A 44 -11.90 20.99 1.24
N TYR A 45 -10.68 20.96 1.78
CA TYR A 45 -10.31 20.15 2.93
C TYR A 45 -10.30 21.00 4.19
N ARG A 46 -10.85 20.49 5.28
CA ARG A 46 -10.86 21.15 6.60
C ARG A 46 -10.28 20.22 7.64
N HIS A 47 -9.38 20.75 8.48
CA HIS A 47 -8.81 19.99 9.59
C HIS A 47 -9.88 19.76 10.65
N VAL A 48 -10.06 18.50 11.05
CA VAL A 48 -11.02 18.06 12.07
C VAL A 48 -10.24 17.76 13.33
N THR A 49 -10.37 18.62 14.34
CA THR A 49 -9.69 18.46 15.63
C THR A 49 -10.51 17.69 16.66
N SER A 50 -11.83 17.61 16.47
CA SER A 50 -12.74 16.90 17.36
C SER A 50 -14.00 16.46 16.61
N LEU A 51 -14.51 15.27 16.95
CA LEU A 51 -15.80 14.76 16.47
C LEU A 51 -16.81 14.81 17.63
N ALA A 52 -17.94 15.49 17.42
CA ALA A 52 -19.02 15.53 18.42
C ALA A 52 -19.80 14.21 18.48
N SER A 53 -19.85 13.48 17.36
CA SER A 53 -20.49 12.18 17.22
C SER A 53 -19.81 11.38 16.12
N LEU A 54 -20.06 10.08 16.05
CA LEU A 54 -19.61 9.26 14.92
C LEU A 54 -20.25 9.78 13.62
N PRO A 55 -19.46 10.13 12.60
CA PRO A 55 -19.99 10.60 11.34
C PRO A 55 -20.66 9.45 10.59
N SER A 56 -21.82 9.73 9.98
CA SER A 56 -22.56 8.75 9.19
C SER A 56 -21.90 8.41 7.85
N ASN A 57 -21.03 9.28 7.34
CA ASN A 57 -20.31 9.08 6.08
C ASN A 57 -18.80 9.27 6.26
N ALA A 58 -18.06 8.16 6.24
CA ALA A 58 -16.60 8.13 6.34
C ALA A 58 -15.89 8.54 5.03
N GLU A 59 -16.55 8.46 3.87
CA GLU A 59 -15.94 8.74 2.54
C GLU A 59 -15.54 10.21 2.37
N ASN A 60 -16.17 11.10 3.13
CA ASN A 60 -15.81 12.52 3.18
C ASN A 60 -14.58 12.79 4.06
N TYR A 61 -14.00 11.78 4.69
CA TYR A 61 -12.86 11.94 5.59
C TYR A 61 -11.59 11.35 5.00
N PHE A 62 -10.49 12.07 5.25
CA PHE A 62 -9.16 11.73 4.78
C PHE A 62 -8.18 11.85 5.93
N MET A 63 -7.34 10.83 6.10
CA MET A 63 -6.22 10.89 7.03
C MET A 63 -5.02 11.48 6.32
N LYS A 64 -4.52 12.60 6.84
CA LYS A 64 -3.23 13.14 6.45
C LYS A 64 -2.17 12.52 7.35
N VAL A 65 -1.32 11.69 6.77
CA VAL A 65 -0.18 11.05 7.46
C VAL A 65 1.07 11.85 7.13
N LYS A 66 1.67 12.46 8.15
CA LYS A 66 2.94 13.18 8.02
C LYS A 66 4.08 12.23 8.32
N SER A 67 5.15 12.34 7.53
CA SER A 67 6.36 11.55 7.70
C SER A 67 7.55 12.48 7.94
N GLU A 68 8.55 12.01 8.67
CA GLU A 68 9.75 12.82 8.95
C GLU A 68 10.61 13.03 7.70
N ASN A 69 10.79 11.94 6.94
CA ASN A 69 11.74 11.87 5.82
C ASN A 69 11.05 11.73 4.46
N PHE A 70 9.71 11.65 4.46
CA PHE A 70 8.90 11.42 3.26
C PHE A 70 7.81 12.48 3.15
N LYS A 71 7.23 12.61 1.95
CA LYS A 71 6.09 13.51 1.73
C LYS A 71 4.87 13.02 2.51
N ASP A 72 4.07 13.97 2.96
CA ASP A 72 2.76 13.69 3.55
C ASP A 72 1.86 12.94 2.54
N VAL A 73 1.04 12.02 3.04
CA VAL A 73 0.08 11.25 2.24
C VAL A 73 -1.33 11.54 2.75
N MET A 74 -2.28 11.77 1.84
CA MET A 74 -3.72 11.77 2.16
C MET A 74 -4.34 10.44 1.76
N LEU A 75 -4.91 9.73 2.73
CA LEU A 75 -5.57 8.44 2.54
C LEU A 75 -7.07 8.55 2.85
N PRO A 76 -7.96 7.99 2.01
CA PRO A 76 -9.39 7.97 2.29
C PRO A 76 -9.68 7.08 3.52
N VAL A 77 -10.63 7.51 4.35
CA VAL A 77 -11.08 6.74 5.51
C VAL A 77 -12.20 5.79 5.10
N THR A 78 -12.12 4.54 5.55
CA THR A 78 -13.13 3.50 5.28
C THR A 78 -14.16 3.38 6.39
N SER A 79 -13.77 3.59 7.64
CA SER A 79 -14.66 3.51 8.80
C SER A 79 -14.12 4.35 9.96
N ILE A 80 -15.05 4.86 10.77
CA ILE A 80 -14.75 5.55 12.03
C ILE A 80 -15.63 4.90 13.08
N THR A 81 -14.99 4.27 14.07
CA THR A 81 -15.67 3.57 15.17
C THR A 81 -15.13 4.09 16.49
N ASN A 82 -15.96 4.02 17.52
CA ASN A 82 -15.47 4.17 18.89
C ASN A 82 -15.07 2.79 19.39
N ASP A 83 -13.80 2.63 19.76
CA ASP A 83 -13.40 1.48 20.58
C ASP A 83 -13.86 1.75 22.01
N THR A 84 -14.53 0.76 22.60
CA THR A 84 -15.10 0.84 23.97
C THR A 84 -14.31 -0.06 24.90
#